data_AF-A0A8H9GJN2-F1
#
_entry.id   AF-A0A8H9GJN2-F1
#
_cell.length_a   1.000
_cell.length_b   1.000
_cell.length_c   1.000
_cell.angle_alpha   90.00
_cell.angle_beta   90.00
_cell.angle_gamma   90.00
#
_symmetry.space_group_name_H-M   'P 1'
#
loop_
_entity.id
_entity.type
_entity.pdbx_description
1 polymer ?
#
loop_
_entity_poly.entity_id
_entity_poly.type
_entity_poly.pdbx_seq_one_letter_code
_entity_poly.pdbx_strand_id
1 'polypeptide(L)'
;MLLTGCAGGLPAGWGGEPAGETCVDWVRFDTPPDAAADAAFVVRGRVLEQDGTERLYGAQAHRWLVEVDAVLEPDASGEIWSARRDPAAHHAISTRTPDLAGPGASGARVVPAVVGPIEVRAGETVAVVSTPETCTSGGAYPDGDPLDPATGLAGPDGTVIVLLSTASDRPDVVDAGGLLHLVTPHQGVLTPGDDGALPATWPSP
;
A
#
# COMPACT_ATOMS: atom_id res chain seq x y z
N MET A 1 -34.80 52.88 16.66
CA MET A 1 -34.01 54.08 16.33
C MET A 1 -32.60 53.64 15.97
N LEU A 2 -32.23 53.88 14.69
CA LEU A 2 -30.89 53.92 14.07
C LEU A 2 -29.85 52.84 14.47
N LEU A 3 -29.78 51.77 13.68
CA LEU A 3 -28.58 50.95 13.49
C LEU A 3 -27.66 51.66 12.49
N THR A 4 -26.46 52.02 12.96
CA THR A 4 -25.43 52.73 12.23
C THR A 4 -24.44 51.76 11.59
N GLY A 5 -24.22 51.92 10.29
CA GLY A 5 -22.90 51.80 9.68
C GLY A 5 -22.62 50.56 8.82
N CYS A 6 -22.93 50.67 7.52
CA CYS A 6 -22.27 49.92 6.45
C CYS A 6 -21.28 50.84 5.73
N ALA A 7 -20.01 50.43 5.62
CA ALA A 7 -19.02 50.81 4.61
C ALA A 7 -17.70 50.11 5.00
N GLY A 8 -16.99 49.33 4.19
CA GLY A 8 -17.11 48.88 2.81
C GLY A 8 -15.89 47.98 2.54
N GLY A 9 -16.03 46.97 1.67
CA GLY A 9 -14.92 46.09 1.33
C GLY A 9 -15.33 44.97 0.35
N LEU A 10 -15.25 45.30 -0.94
CA LEU A 10 -15.05 44.45 -2.14
C LEU A 10 -15.80 43.09 -2.27
N PRO A 11 -16.44 42.82 -3.43
CA PRO A 11 -16.72 41.45 -3.86
C PRO A 11 -15.44 40.83 -4.45
N ALA A 12 -14.67 40.14 -3.60
CA ALA A 12 -13.70 39.13 -4.00
C ALA A 12 -14.12 37.86 -3.23
N GLY A 13 -14.77 36.90 -3.86
CA GLY A 13 -14.09 36.01 -4.79
C GLY A 13 -13.78 34.73 -4.02
N TRP A 14 -14.77 33.82 -3.94
CA TRP A 14 -14.58 32.37 -3.91
C TRP A 14 -13.30 31.91 -3.21
N GLY A 15 -13.16 32.29 -1.92
CA GLY A 15 -12.15 31.71 -1.06
C GLY A 15 -12.65 30.33 -0.68
N GLY A 16 -12.27 29.31 -1.45
CA GLY A 16 -12.43 27.93 -1.02
C GLY A 16 -11.80 27.82 0.35
N GLU A 17 -12.62 27.61 1.38
CA GLU A 17 -12.11 27.16 2.67
C GLU A 17 -11.18 25.98 2.37
N PRO A 18 -9.95 25.94 2.93
CA PRO A 18 -9.14 24.74 2.79
C PRO A 18 -10.02 23.62 3.32
N ALA A 19 -10.39 22.68 2.43
CA ALA A 19 -11.23 21.56 2.80
C ALA A 19 -10.64 20.97 4.08
N GLY A 20 -11.39 21.06 5.18
CA GLY A 20 -10.94 20.66 6.50
C GLY A 20 -10.52 19.19 6.49
N GLU A 21 -9.63 18.85 7.40
CA GLU A 21 -9.26 17.45 7.59
C GLU A 21 -10.47 16.63 8.04
N THR A 22 -10.67 15.48 7.41
CA THR A 22 -11.71 14.52 7.77
C THR A 22 -11.10 13.52 8.73
N CYS A 23 -11.65 13.44 9.95
CA CYS A 23 -11.20 12.46 10.94
C CYS A 23 -11.66 11.06 10.52
N VAL A 24 -10.73 10.25 10.04
CA VAL A 24 -10.95 8.85 9.74
C VAL A 24 -10.70 8.02 10.99
N ASP A 25 -11.67 7.18 11.33
CA ASP A 25 -11.48 6.10 12.31
C ASP A 25 -10.89 4.89 11.57
N TRP A 26 -9.62 4.59 11.84
CA TRP A 26 -8.88 3.56 11.11
C TRP A 26 -9.31 2.16 11.54
N VAL A 27 -9.64 1.32 10.56
CA VAL A 27 -9.80 -0.12 10.79
C VAL A 27 -8.50 -0.68 11.39
N ARG A 28 -8.64 -1.53 12.40
CA ARG A 28 -7.55 -2.34 12.93
C ARG A 28 -7.78 -3.78 12.53
N PHE A 29 -6.79 -4.36 11.86
CA PHE A 29 -6.82 -5.76 11.44
C PHE A 29 -6.21 -6.64 12.53
N ASP A 30 -6.83 -7.79 12.79
CA ASP A 30 -6.35 -8.75 13.78
C ASP A 30 -5.04 -9.40 13.34
N THR A 31 -4.91 -9.71 12.04
CA THR A 31 -3.72 -10.33 11.47
C THR A 31 -3.31 -9.70 10.12
N PRO A 32 -2.02 -9.80 9.70
CA PRO A 32 -1.61 -9.36 8.37
C PRO A 32 -2.40 -10.01 7.22
N PRO A 33 -2.73 -11.32 7.27
CA PRO A 33 -3.63 -11.94 6.29
C PRO A 33 -5.00 -11.28 6.18
N ASP A 34 -5.60 -10.85 7.30
CA ASP A 34 -6.88 -10.14 7.26
C ASP A 34 -6.74 -8.80 6.54
N ALA A 35 -5.67 -8.04 6.85
CA ALA A 35 -5.36 -6.79 6.16
C ALA A 35 -5.10 -6.99 4.66
N ALA A 36 -4.39 -8.07 4.30
CA ALA A 36 -4.12 -8.43 2.91
C ALA A 36 -5.38 -8.83 2.14
N ALA A 37 -6.36 -9.45 2.80
CA ALA A 37 -7.64 -9.82 2.18
C ALA A 37 -8.50 -8.59 1.84
N ASP A 38 -8.40 -7.51 2.62
CA ASP A 38 -9.06 -6.23 2.35
C ASP A 38 -8.23 -5.28 1.47
N ALA A 39 -6.96 -5.61 1.20
CA ALA A 39 -6.11 -4.84 0.31
C ALA A 39 -6.49 -5.08 -1.17
N ALA A 40 -6.40 -4.03 -1.99
CA ALA A 40 -6.51 -4.14 -3.43
C ALA A 40 -5.28 -4.82 -4.04
N PHE A 41 -4.10 -4.56 -3.48
CA PHE A 41 -2.84 -5.20 -3.88
C PHE A 41 -1.96 -5.48 -2.66
N VAL A 42 -1.25 -6.60 -2.71
CA VAL A 42 -0.15 -6.90 -1.79
C VAL A 42 1.12 -6.94 -2.62
N VAL A 43 2.05 -6.02 -2.38
CA VAL A 43 3.30 -5.97 -3.13
C VAL A 43 4.49 -6.22 -2.23
N ARG A 44 5.48 -6.94 -2.74
CA ARG A 44 6.81 -7.01 -2.15
C ARG A 44 7.74 -6.19 -3.02
N GLY A 45 8.54 -5.34 -2.40
CA GLY A 45 9.37 -4.40 -3.14
C GLY A 45 10.38 -3.66 -2.27
N ARG A 46 10.95 -2.60 -2.82
CA ARG A 46 11.87 -1.69 -2.12
C ARG A 46 11.37 -0.26 -2.23
N VAL A 47 11.39 0.46 -1.11
CA VAL A 47 11.14 1.91 -1.12
C VAL A 47 12.38 2.61 -1.66
N LEU A 48 12.19 3.45 -2.68
CA LEU A 48 13.27 4.17 -3.36
C LEU A 48 13.48 5.54 -2.72
N GLU A 49 12.51 6.44 -2.91
CA GLU A 49 12.58 7.81 -2.45
C GLU A 49 11.18 8.42 -2.29
N GLN A 50 11.10 9.49 -1.52
CA GLN A 50 9.91 10.33 -1.45
C GLN A 50 9.88 11.28 -2.65
N ASP A 51 8.85 11.19 -3.50
CA ASP A 51 8.74 11.99 -4.73
C ASP A 51 7.74 13.16 -4.63
N GLY A 52 7.18 13.38 -3.43
CA GLY A 52 6.32 14.52 -3.15
C GLY A 52 5.31 14.27 -2.04
N THR A 53 4.18 14.96 -2.16
CA THR A 53 3.07 14.90 -1.23
C THR A 53 1.75 14.88 -1.97
N GLU A 54 0.76 14.19 -1.42
CA GLU A 54 -0.63 14.18 -1.87
C GLU A 54 -1.56 14.64 -0.74
N ARG A 55 -2.84 14.86 -1.07
CA ARG A 55 -3.87 15.05 -0.04
C ARG A 55 -4.70 13.79 0.11
N LEU A 56 -4.71 13.23 1.32
CA LEU A 56 -5.58 12.13 1.69
C LEU A 56 -6.41 12.55 2.91
N TYR A 57 -7.74 12.45 2.81
CA TYR A 57 -8.67 12.87 3.87
C TYR A 57 -8.50 14.31 4.35
N GLY A 58 -8.01 15.19 3.45
CA GLY A 58 -7.71 16.58 3.77
C GLY A 58 -6.36 16.81 4.47
N ALA A 59 -5.68 15.76 4.95
CA ALA A 59 -4.33 15.83 5.49
C ALA A 59 -3.27 15.77 4.36
N GLN A 60 -2.08 16.29 4.63
CA GLN A 60 -0.93 16.15 3.72
C GLN A 60 -0.27 14.79 3.97
N ALA A 61 -0.20 13.98 2.92
CA ALA A 61 0.38 12.65 2.93
C ALA A 61 1.64 12.62 2.07
N HIS A 62 2.67 11.89 2.49
CA HIS A 62 3.87 11.71 1.67
C HIS A 62 3.61 10.71 0.54
N ARG A 63 4.20 10.97 -0.62
CA ARG A 63 4.18 10.05 -1.76
C ARG A 63 5.58 9.50 -1.99
N TRP A 64 5.66 8.19 -2.13
CA TRP A 64 6.89 7.41 -2.22
C TRP A 64 6.91 6.59 -3.50
N LEU A 65 8.08 6.46 -4.10
CA LEU A 65 8.32 5.53 -5.18
C LEU A 65 8.72 4.17 -4.62
N VAL A 66 8.02 3.13 -5.04
CA VAL A 66 8.27 1.74 -4.65
C VAL A 66 8.58 0.92 -5.90
N GLU A 67 9.77 0.31 -5.93
CA GLU A 67 10.10 -0.70 -6.94
C GLU A 67 9.43 -2.02 -6.55
N VAL A 68 8.61 -2.56 -7.44
CA VAL A 68 7.85 -3.80 -7.19
C VAL A 68 8.70 -5.00 -7.61
N ASP A 69 9.12 -5.81 -6.65
CA ASP A 69 9.80 -7.07 -6.91
C ASP A 69 8.80 -8.18 -7.28
N ALA A 70 7.65 -8.20 -6.60
CA ALA A 70 6.58 -9.17 -6.83
C ALA A 70 5.23 -8.63 -6.37
N VAL A 71 4.16 -9.04 -7.05
CA VAL A 71 2.80 -8.92 -6.54
C VAL A 71 2.42 -10.25 -5.90
N LEU A 72 1.98 -10.21 -4.65
CA LEU A 72 1.59 -11.37 -3.88
C LEU A 72 0.07 -11.56 -4.01
N GLU A 73 -0.36 -12.77 -4.35
CA GLU A 73 -1.79 -13.10 -4.35
C GLU A 73 -2.20 -13.68 -2.98
N PRO A 74 -3.36 -13.29 -2.44
CA PRO A 74 -3.99 -14.06 -1.38
C PRO A 74 -4.44 -15.39 -1.98
N ASP A 75 -4.02 -16.52 -1.41
CA ASP A 75 -4.58 -17.80 -1.84
C ASP A 75 -6.02 -17.92 -1.35
N ALA A 76 -6.90 -18.47 -2.18
CA ALA A 76 -8.35 -18.56 -1.93
C ALA A 76 -8.77 -19.45 -0.74
N SER A 77 -7.82 -19.93 0.07
CA SER A 77 -8.06 -20.83 1.20
C SER A 77 -7.79 -20.21 2.57
N GLY A 78 -7.09 -19.07 2.67
CA GLY A 78 -6.64 -18.54 3.96
C GLY A 78 -5.68 -19.47 4.71
N GLU A 79 -5.18 -20.51 4.05
CA GLU A 79 -4.26 -21.49 4.60
C GLU A 79 -3.22 -21.86 3.52
N ILE A 80 -1.97 -21.44 3.79
CA ILE A 80 -0.71 -21.89 3.18
C ILE A 80 -0.17 -20.98 2.05
N TRP A 81 0.65 -19.99 2.44
CA TRP A 81 1.59 -19.32 1.52
C TRP A 81 2.79 -20.23 1.25
N SER A 82 2.71 -20.99 0.18
CA SER A 82 3.88 -21.62 -0.44
C SER A 82 3.65 -21.64 -1.93
N ALA A 83 4.65 -21.24 -2.70
CA ALA A 83 4.69 -21.47 -4.14
C ALA A 83 4.36 -22.94 -4.44
N ARG A 84 3.14 -23.23 -4.89
CA ARG A 84 2.71 -24.59 -5.17
C ARG A 84 3.50 -25.10 -6.38
N ARG A 85 4.36 -26.11 -6.17
CA ARG A 85 4.87 -26.96 -7.25
C ARG A 85 3.67 -27.68 -7.90
N ASP A 86 3.61 -27.61 -9.22
CA ASP A 86 2.61 -28.23 -10.10
C ASP A 86 2.20 -29.66 -9.69
N PRO A 87 0.89 -29.99 -9.61
CA PRO A 87 0.40 -31.36 -9.45
C PRO A 87 0.14 -32.07 -10.79
N ALA A 88 0.85 -31.71 -11.87
CA ALA A 88 0.76 -32.41 -13.15
C ALA A 88 1.90 -33.44 -13.31
N ALA A 89 1.99 -34.40 -12.38
CA ALA A 89 2.91 -35.53 -12.51
C ALA A 89 2.30 -36.85 -12.01
N HIS A 90 1.12 -37.20 -12.50
CA HIS A 90 0.69 -38.61 -12.55
C HIS A 90 0.11 -38.89 -13.94
N HIS A 91 0.79 -39.78 -14.67
CA HIS A 91 0.49 -40.28 -16.02
C HIS A 91 0.99 -39.49 -17.23
N ALA A 92 2.30 -39.55 -17.49
CA ALA A 92 2.82 -39.76 -18.84
C ALA A 92 4.24 -40.36 -18.80
N ILE A 93 4.49 -41.26 -19.75
CA ILE A 93 5.65 -42.14 -19.91
C ILE A 93 6.90 -41.36 -20.39
N SER A 94 8.04 -41.66 -19.77
CA SER A 94 9.43 -41.61 -20.27
C SER A 94 9.68 -41.00 -21.66
N THR A 95 10.47 -39.91 -21.73
CA THR A 95 11.84 -39.90 -22.32
C THR A 95 12.61 -38.59 -22.04
N ARG A 96 13.87 -38.74 -21.56
CA ARG A 96 15.06 -37.85 -21.66
C ARG A 96 15.15 -36.52 -20.86
N THR A 97 16.15 -36.51 -19.97
CA THR A 97 17.01 -35.38 -19.49
C THR A 97 18.11 -35.13 -20.57
N PRO A 98 18.81 -33.96 -20.69
CA PRO A 98 19.33 -33.14 -19.58
C PRO A 98 19.38 -31.59 -19.68
N ASP A 99 19.35 -30.99 -18.47
CA ASP A 99 20.22 -29.93 -17.92
C ASP A 99 20.48 -28.63 -18.70
N LEU A 100 20.01 -27.49 -18.15
CA LEU A 100 20.78 -26.24 -18.04
C LEU A 100 20.40 -25.47 -16.76
N ALA A 101 21.34 -25.50 -15.81
CA ALA A 101 21.62 -24.62 -14.67
C ALA A 101 20.86 -23.29 -14.46
N GLY A 102 20.49 -23.05 -13.19
CA GLY A 102 20.36 -21.73 -12.55
C GLY A 102 19.77 -21.85 -11.13
N PRO A 103 20.45 -21.43 -10.04
CA PRO A 103 19.87 -21.40 -8.70
C PRO A 103 19.15 -20.06 -8.46
N GLY A 104 17.95 -20.11 -7.89
CA GLY A 104 17.32 -18.93 -7.25
C GLY A 104 16.21 -18.26 -8.06
N ALA A 105 14.98 -18.76 -7.91
CA ALA A 105 13.75 -17.97 -7.99
C ALA A 105 12.60 -18.88 -7.52
N SER A 106 12.47 -19.05 -6.20
CA SER A 106 11.31 -19.74 -5.63
C SER A 106 10.07 -18.84 -5.75
N GLY A 107 9.41 -18.90 -6.90
CA GLY A 107 7.97 -19.17 -6.96
C GLY A 107 6.97 -18.07 -6.63
N ALA A 108 7.31 -16.78 -6.67
CA ALA A 108 6.29 -15.75 -6.86
C ALA A 108 5.91 -15.72 -8.34
N ARG A 109 4.70 -16.15 -8.70
CA ARG A 109 4.22 -16.03 -10.08
C ARG A 109 4.00 -14.55 -10.35
N VAL A 110 4.75 -13.98 -11.29
CA VAL A 110 4.52 -12.61 -11.78
C VAL A 110 3.23 -12.63 -12.58
N VAL A 111 2.12 -12.32 -11.91
CA VAL A 111 0.83 -12.07 -12.54
C VAL A 111 0.55 -10.58 -12.40
N PRO A 112 0.18 -9.86 -13.47
CA PRO A 112 -0.34 -8.52 -13.31
C PRO A 112 -1.60 -8.59 -12.44
N ALA A 113 -1.62 -7.84 -11.35
CA ALA A 113 -2.85 -7.63 -10.61
C ALA A 113 -3.53 -6.39 -11.18
N VAL A 114 -4.81 -6.49 -11.50
CA VAL A 114 -5.59 -5.40 -12.07
C VAL A 114 -6.82 -5.15 -11.21
N VAL A 115 -6.95 -3.92 -10.69
CA VAL A 115 -8.13 -3.45 -9.96
C VAL A 115 -8.66 -2.21 -10.67
N GLY A 116 -9.81 -2.36 -11.32
CA GLY A 116 -10.37 -1.30 -12.18
C GLY A 116 -9.39 -0.92 -13.30
N PRO A 117 -9.03 0.37 -13.46
CA PRO A 117 -8.06 0.82 -14.46
C PRO A 117 -6.59 0.71 -14.01
N ILE A 118 -6.33 0.29 -12.76
CA ILE A 118 -4.98 0.25 -12.18
C ILE A 118 -4.42 -1.16 -12.37
N GLU A 119 -3.22 -1.23 -12.90
CA GLU A 119 -2.46 -2.47 -13.05
C GLU A 119 -1.13 -2.33 -12.29
N VAL A 120 -0.78 -3.36 -11.51
CA VAL A 120 0.51 -3.44 -10.82
C VAL A 120 1.28 -4.68 -11.27
N ARG A 121 2.57 -4.53 -11.58
CA ARG A 121 3.46 -5.56 -12.13
C ARG A 121 4.82 -5.58 -11.45
N ALA A 122 5.40 -6.78 -11.36
CA ALA A 122 6.81 -6.92 -10.99
C ALA A 122 7.73 -6.23 -12.02
N GLY A 123 8.79 -5.62 -11.52
CA GLY A 123 9.79 -4.88 -12.30
C GLY A 123 9.40 -3.44 -12.62
N GLU A 124 8.26 -2.95 -12.14
CA GLU A 124 7.86 -1.56 -12.31
C GLU A 124 8.10 -0.73 -11.05
N THR A 125 8.06 0.59 -11.20
CA THR A 125 8.03 1.53 -10.09
C THR A 125 6.63 2.14 -9.99
N VAL A 126 6.02 2.03 -8.80
CA VAL A 126 4.71 2.61 -8.51
C VAL A 126 4.82 3.73 -7.49
N ALA A 127 3.96 4.74 -7.63
CA ALA A 127 3.82 5.78 -6.63
C ALA A 127 2.79 5.35 -5.57
N VAL A 128 3.22 5.30 -4.31
CA VAL A 128 2.40 4.92 -3.16
C VAL A 128 2.29 6.11 -2.21
N VAL A 129 1.07 6.45 -1.84
CA VAL A 129 0.79 7.46 -0.83
C VAL A 129 0.79 6.80 0.55
N SER A 130 1.65 7.29 1.45
CA SER A 130 1.67 6.86 2.85
C SER A 130 0.42 7.38 3.54
N THR A 131 -0.43 6.49 4.05
CA THR A 131 -1.71 6.90 4.64
C THR A 131 -1.45 7.65 5.96
N PRO A 132 -1.83 8.93 6.06
CA PRO A 132 -1.56 9.74 7.23
C PRO A 132 -2.53 9.39 8.35
N GLU A 133 -2.12 9.56 9.60
CA GLU A 133 -3.08 9.71 10.68
C GLU A 133 -3.85 11.03 10.51
N THR A 134 -5.13 11.01 10.92
CA THR A 134 -5.99 12.19 10.87
C THR A 134 -6.50 12.54 12.24
N CYS A 135 -6.57 13.83 12.54
CA CYS A 135 -7.07 14.40 13.79
C CYS A 135 -6.29 13.95 15.04
N THR A 136 -5.05 13.48 14.87
CA THR A 136 -4.10 13.17 15.94
C THR A 136 -3.21 14.38 16.24
N SER A 137 -2.90 14.59 17.52
CA SER A 137 -1.88 15.57 17.91
C SER A 137 -0.48 15.04 17.54
N GLY A 138 0.25 15.75 16.69
CA GLY A 138 1.61 15.35 16.27
C GLY A 138 1.85 15.44 14.76
N GLY A 139 0.80 15.74 13.98
CA GLY A 139 0.88 15.80 12.52
C GLY A 139 0.44 14.48 11.88
N ALA A 140 0.69 14.34 10.59
CA ALA A 140 0.26 13.18 9.79
C ALA A 140 0.94 11.86 10.20
N TYR A 141 2.12 11.93 10.83
CA TYR A 141 2.96 10.77 11.14
C TYR A 141 3.65 10.95 12.51
N PRO A 142 2.90 10.92 13.63
CA PRO A 142 3.47 11.15 14.96
C PRO A 142 4.53 10.11 15.35
N ASP A 143 4.41 8.88 14.85
CA ASP A 143 5.34 7.77 15.08
C ASP A 143 6.33 7.55 13.91
N GLY A 144 6.35 8.48 12.94
CA GLY A 144 7.13 8.35 11.71
C GLY A 144 6.32 7.80 10.54
N ASP A 145 6.80 8.06 9.32
CA ASP A 145 6.14 7.61 8.10
C ASP A 145 6.46 6.12 7.87
N PRO A 146 5.45 5.22 7.78
CA PRO A 146 5.67 3.79 7.62
C PRO A 146 6.46 3.40 6.35
N LEU A 147 6.50 4.26 5.33
CA LEU A 147 7.30 4.04 4.13
C LEU A 147 8.71 4.63 4.23
N ASP A 148 9.02 5.44 5.22
CA ASP A 148 10.38 5.96 5.42
C ASP A 148 11.31 4.81 5.85
N PRO A 149 12.36 4.49 5.07
CA PRO A 149 13.32 3.45 5.41
C PRO A 149 13.98 3.65 6.79
N ALA A 150 14.01 4.89 7.30
CA ALA A 150 14.52 5.20 8.64
C ALA A 150 13.67 4.63 9.79
N THR A 151 12.41 4.25 9.53
CA THR A 151 11.53 3.61 10.54
C THR A 151 11.93 2.17 10.87
N GLY A 152 12.76 1.54 10.04
CA GLY A 152 13.27 0.18 10.28
C GLY A 152 12.27 -0.95 9.98
N LEU A 153 11.16 -0.66 9.30
CA LEU A 153 10.20 -1.69 8.84
C LEU A 153 10.72 -2.51 7.65
N ALA A 154 11.78 -2.05 6.99
CA ALA A 154 12.44 -2.79 5.92
C ALA A 154 13.23 -4.00 6.46
N GLY A 155 13.17 -5.11 5.73
CA GLY A 155 14.03 -6.26 5.95
C GLY A 155 15.52 -5.92 5.77
N PRO A 156 16.42 -6.87 6.07
CA PRO A 156 17.87 -6.65 6.04
C PRO A 156 18.40 -6.15 4.68
N ASP A 157 17.70 -6.49 3.59
CA ASP A 157 18.04 -6.10 2.21
C ASP A 157 17.25 -4.86 1.72
N GLY A 158 16.55 -4.16 2.61
CA GLY A 158 15.70 -3.01 2.26
C GLY A 158 14.31 -3.40 1.72
N THR A 159 13.98 -4.69 1.71
CA THR A 159 12.71 -5.20 1.18
C THR A 159 11.57 -5.00 2.17
N VAL A 160 10.41 -4.58 1.66
CA VAL A 160 9.15 -4.42 2.40
C VAL A 160 8.02 -5.19 1.72
N ILE A 161 7.00 -5.55 2.50
CA ILE A 161 5.67 -5.87 2.00
C ILE A 161 4.77 -4.67 2.23
N VAL A 162 4.06 -4.23 1.20
CA VAL A 162 3.15 -3.08 1.23
C VAL A 162 1.74 -3.55 0.88
N LEU A 163 0.79 -3.23 1.76
CA LEU A 163 -0.63 -3.50 1.60
C LEU A 163 -1.31 -2.23 1.07
N LEU A 164 -1.78 -2.31 -0.17
CA LEU A 164 -2.25 -1.17 -0.93
C LEU A 164 -3.77 -1.21 -1.13
N SER A 165 -4.41 -0.07 -0.92
CA SER A 165 -5.80 0.19 -1.30
C SER A 165 -5.85 1.16 -2.48
N THR A 166 -6.97 1.16 -3.20
CA THR A 166 -7.26 2.16 -4.22
C THR A 166 -8.26 3.16 -3.66
N ALA A 167 -8.02 4.45 -3.88
CA ALA A 167 -8.96 5.45 -3.41
C ALA A 167 -10.30 5.44 -4.17
N SER A 168 -10.39 4.67 -5.26
CA SER A 168 -11.62 4.49 -6.05
C SER A 168 -12.71 3.71 -5.31
N ASP A 169 -12.36 2.95 -4.27
CA ASP A 169 -13.32 2.23 -3.42
C ASP A 169 -14.01 3.14 -2.38
N ARG A 170 -13.63 4.43 -2.34
CA ARG A 170 -14.15 5.43 -1.39
C ARG A 170 -14.81 6.60 -2.14
N PRO A 171 -16.15 6.69 -2.18
CA PRO A 171 -16.87 7.72 -2.93
C PRO A 171 -16.68 9.15 -2.38
N ASP A 172 -16.08 9.27 -1.19
CA ASP A 172 -15.76 10.52 -0.49
C ASP A 172 -14.39 11.11 -0.87
N VAL A 173 -13.52 10.37 -1.58
CA VAL A 173 -12.20 10.87 -2.02
C VAL A 173 -12.31 11.44 -3.44
N VAL A 174 -12.53 12.75 -3.51
CA VAL A 174 -12.93 13.44 -4.75
C VAL A 174 -11.84 13.61 -5.82
N ASP A 175 -10.58 13.24 -5.57
CA ASP A 175 -9.46 13.53 -6.48
C ASP A 175 -8.40 12.42 -6.63
N ALA A 176 -8.61 11.23 -6.08
CA ALA A 176 -7.54 10.25 -6.00
C ALA A 176 -7.50 9.27 -7.20
N GLY A 177 -7.66 9.81 -8.41
CA GLY A 177 -7.76 9.09 -9.69
C GLY A 177 -6.67 8.04 -9.89
N GLY A 178 -6.93 6.81 -9.42
CA GLY A 178 -5.99 5.70 -9.51
C GLY A 178 -4.83 5.74 -8.51
N LEU A 179 -4.89 6.53 -7.43
CA LEU A 179 -3.81 6.57 -6.43
C LEU A 179 -3.80 5.31 -5.57
N LEU A 180 -2.63 4.68 -5.50
CA LEU A 180 -2.31 3.62 -4.54
C LEU A 180 -1.95 4.27 -3.20
N HIS A 181 -2.55 3.80 -2.12
CA HIS A 181 -2.24 4.25 -0.77
C HIS A 181 -2.22 3.08 0.20
N LEU A 182 -1.57 3.23 1.35
CA LEU A 182 -1.55 2.18 2.38
C LEU A 182 -2.96 1.89 2.90
N VAL A 183 -3.28 0.63 3.20
CA VAL A 183 -4.60 0.27 3.79
C VAL A 183 -4.90 1.03 5.08
N THR A 184 -3.87 1.28 5.92
CA THR A 184 -3.95 2.12 7.13
C THR A 184 -2.59 2.76 7.43
N PRO A 185 -2.51 3.78 8.31
CA PRO A 185 -1.24 4.39 8.72
C PRO A 185 -0.28 3.45 9.45
N HIS A 186 -0.81 2.41 10.11
CA HIS A 186 -0.01 1.58 11.04
C HIS A 186 0.14 0.12 10.58
N GLN A 187 -0.72 -0.34 9.67
CA GLN A 187 -0.79 -1.74 9.26
C GLN A 187 -0.67 -1.87 7.73
N GLY A 188 0.00 -0.91 7.08
CA GLY A 188 0.21 -0.87 5.64
C GLY A 188 1.58 -1.39 5.16
N VAL A 189 2.58 -1.47 6.05
CA VAL A 189 3.94 -1.87 5.70
C VAL A 189 4.43 -2.92 6.70
N LEU A 190 5.04 -3.98 6.18
CA LEU A 190 5.60 -5.07 6.98
C LEU A 190 6.99 -5.46 6.50
N THR A 191 7.79 -5.95 7.44
CA THR A 191 8.98 -6.74 7.12
C THR A 191 8.54 -8.09 6.54
N PRO A 192 9.07 -8.52 5.37
CA PRO A 192 8.82 -9.85 4.85
C PRO A 192 9.31 -10.94 5.81
N GLY A 193 8.66 -12.10 5.81
CA GLY A 193 9.20 -13.31 6.46
C GLY A 193 10.50 -13.80 5.80
N ASP A 194 11.15 -14.80 6.39
CA ASP A 194 12.42 -15.35 5.89
C ASP A 194 12.33 -15.91 4.47
N ASP A 195 11.15 -16.34 4.04
CA ASP A 195 10.82 -16.80 2.69
C ASP A 195 10.36 -15.67 1.75
N GLY A 196 10.35 -14.43 2.25
CA GLY A 196 9.82 -13.26 1.61
C GLY A 196 8.29 -13.22 1.54
N ALA A 197 7.58 -14.09 2.27
CA ALA A 197 6.13 -14.11 2.32
C ALA A 197 5.57 -13.11 3.34
N LEU A 198 4.25 -12.88 3.26
CA LEU A 198 3.51 -12.13 4.27
C LEU A 198 3.60 -12.86 5.63
N PRO A 199 4.00 -12.19 6.71
CA PRO A 199 4.07 -12.83 8.02
C PRO A 199 2.65 -13.16 8.54
N ALA A 200 2.53 -14.26 9.30
CA ALA A 200 1.25 -14.68 9.87
C ALA A 200 0.77 -13.80 11.04
N THR A 201 1.67 -13.04 11.65
CA THR A 201 1.40 -12.21 12.82
C THR A 201 2.04 -10.84 12.64
N TRP A 202 1.40 -9.80 13.20
CA TRP A 202 1.98 -8.47 13.24
C TRP A 202 3.32 -8.49 13.99
N PRO A 203 4.32 -7.69 13.57
CA PRO A 203 5.52 -7.48 14.37
C PRO A 203 5.12 -6.91 15.73
N SER A 204 5.88 -7.27 16.76
CA SER A 204 5.68 -6.66 18.07
C SER A 204 6.00 -5.15 17.97
N PRO A 205 5.18 -4.28 18.60
CA PRO A 205 5.44 -2.85 18.63
C PRO A 205 6.70 -2.50 19.43
#